data_AF-A0AAX3M424-F1
#
_entry.id   AF-A0AAX3M424-F1
#
_cell.length_a   1.000
_cell.length_b   1.000
_cell.length_c   1.000
_cell.angle_alpha   90.00
_cell.angle_beta   90.00
_cell.angle_gamma   90.00
#
_symmetry.space_group_name_H-M   'P 1'
#
loop_
_entity.id
_entity.type
_entity.pdbx_description
1 polymer ?
#
loop_
_entity_poly.entity_id
_entity_poly.type
_entity_poly.pdbx_seq_one_letter_code
_entity_poly.pdbx_strand_id
1 'polypeptide(L)'
;MKSIHAQSIQKATWLWNTTLIVNSTADILQFAASQQINMIYLQINRDLDISQYQRFIAAASAQHITVEALDGAPSWALDQYRHKLQDTLQWITSYQQASSATEQFSGIHIDIEPYLLPNWTTEQATIIAQWQRSVQMITTTAQALHLSASADIPFWLYTLNTPDDHSTLSQWMIDQYDSLTVMAYRDSGAAIYDVAQAQLSEADHAGKNMYIGVETNPSAEGDHISFYGKGADALTTALSQVTTQASTHSSFAGIAMHDYVGWGKILQH
;
A
#
# COMPACT_ATOMS: atom_id res chain seq x y z
N MET A 1 14.22 25.83 -17.12
CA MET A 1 14.83 24.77 -16.30
C MET A 1 13.86 24.45 -15.18
N LYS A 2 13.18 23.30 -15.22
CA LYS A 2 12.37 22.86 -14.08
C LYS A 2 13.35 22.48 -12.98
N SER A 3 13.25 23.17 -11.85
CA SER A 3 13.93 22.78 -10.62
C SER A 3 13.54 21.35 -10.29
N ILE A 4 14.48 20.41 -10.42
CA ILE A 4 14.33 19.06 -9.89
C ILE A 4 14.53 19.22 -8.38
N HIS A 5 13.46 19.54 -7.66
CA HIS A 5 13.44 19.17 -6.25
C HIS A 5 13.43 17.65 -6.24
N ALA A 6 14.51 17.04 -5.76
CA ALA A 6 14.49 15.63 -5.40
C ALA A 6 13.26 15.44 -4.51
N GLN A 7 12.29 14.67 -4.99
CA GLN A 7 11.09 14.37 -4.24
C GLN A 7 11.57 13.67 -2.95
N SER A 8 11.20 14.20 -1.79
CA SER A 8 11.60 13.57 -0.53
C SER A 8 11.10 12.14 -0.52
N ILE A 9 11.96 11.18 -0.15
CA ILE A 9 11.58 9.78 0.02
C ILE A 9 10.35 9.73 0.93
N GLN A 10 9.29 9.13 0.42
CA GLN A 10 8.02 9.01 1.13
C GLN A 10 8.11 7.91 2.18
N LYS A 11 7.30 8.03 3.23
CA LYS A 11 7.18 6.98 4.24
C LYS A 11 5.72 6.77 4.56
N ALA A 12 5.27 5.55 4.34
CA ALA A 12 3.89 5.14 4.49
C ALA A 12 3.70 4.15 5.62
N THR A 13 2.48 4.00 6.10
CA THR A 13 2.09 2.90 6.98
C THR A 13 0.63 2.54 6.78
N TRP A 14 0.31 1.25 6.94
CA TRP A 14 -1.07 0.79 7.00
C TRP A 14 -1.65 1.06 8.39
N LEU A 15 -2.90 1.49 8.43
CA LEU A 15 -3.68 1.68 9.65
C LEU A 15 -4.98 0.87 9.55
N TRP A 16 -4.89 -0.39 9.94
CA TRP A 16 -6.01 -1.34 9.92
C TRP A 16 -7.00 -1.10 11.06
N ASN A 17 -6.52 -0.82 12.28
CA ASN A 17 -7.42 -0.58 13.42
C ASN A 17 -8.03 0.84 13.39
N THR A 18 -9.11 0.98 12.65
CA THR A 18 -9.83 2.25 12.44
C THR A 18 -10.40 2.87 13.72
N THR A 19 -10.65 2.10 14.78
CA THR A 19 -11.13 2.67 16.05
C THR A 19 -10.11 3.63 16.67
N LEU A 20 -8.83 3.51 16.30
CA LEU A 20 -7.77 4.41 16.75
C LEU A 20 -7.90 5.83 16.21
N ILE A 21 -8.52 6.03 15.03
CA ILE A 21 -8.73 7.39 14.51
C ILE A 21 -9.75 8.18 15.34
N VAL A 22 -10.59 7.49 16.13
CA VAL A 22 -11.55 8.10 17.05
C VAL A 22 -10.91 8.42 18.40
N ASN A 23 -10.12 7.48 18.93
CA ASN A 23 -9.68 7.51 20.32
C ASN A 23 -8.24 8.03 20.49
N SER A 24 -7.44 8.03 19.41
CA SER A 24 -5.98 8.19 19.47
C SER A 24 -5.42 9.00 18.28
N THR A 25 -6.22 9.89 17.67
CA THR A 25 -5.78 10.74 16.54
C THR A 25 -4.44 11.44 16.82
N ALA A 26 -4.32 12.08 17.99
CA ALA A 26 -3.12 12.83 18.34
C ALA A 26 -1.88 11.93 18.44
N ASP A 27 -2.02 10.73 19.01
CA ASP A 27 -0.93 9.76 19.15
C ASP A 27 -0.47 9.22 17.79
N ILE A 28 -1.43 8.93 16.89
CA ILE A 28 -1.11 8.50 15.52
C ILE A 28 -0.32 9.58 14.79
N LEU A 29 -0.77 10.84 14.84
CA LEU A 29 -0.12 11.93 14.13
C LEU A 29 1.23 12.32 14.75
N GLN A 30 1.35 12.27 16.08
CA GLN A 30 2.63 12.46 16.76
C GLN A 30 3.63 11.36 16.40
N PHE A 31 3.17 10.11 16.33
CA PHE A 31 4.00 9.00 15.85
C PHE A 31 4.42 9.24 14.40
N ALA A 32 3.49 9.59 13.53
CA ALA A 32 3.75 9.89 12.12
C ALA A 32 4.81 10.99 11.97
N ALA A 33 4.68 12.10 12.68
CA ALA A 33 5.68 13.16 12.71
C ALA A 33 7.05 12.67 13.20
N SER A 34 7.10 11.91 14.31
CA SER A 34 8.35 11.40 14.88
C SER A 34 9.08 10.44 13.94
N GLN A 35 8.32 9.69 13.14
CA GLN A 35 8.85 8.70 12.23
C GLN A 35 8.94 9.20 10.78
N GLN A 36 8.60 10.46 10.53
CA GLN A 36 8.56 11.10 9.21
C GLN A 36 7.61 10.41 8.22
N ILE A 37 6.51 9.85 8.72
CA ILE A 37 5.42 9.32 7.90
C ILE A 37 4.69 10.49 7.25
N ASN A 38 4.50 10.41 5.94
CA ASN A 38 3.76 11.39 5.16
C ASN A 38 2.59 10.78 4.37
N MET A 39 2.38 9.47 4.48
CA MET A 39 1.22 8.80 3.88
C MET A 39 0.66 7.72 4.83
N ILE A 40 -0.65 7.65 4.96
CA ILE A 40 -1.34 6.60 5.74
C ILE A 40 -2.34 5.90 4.83
N TYR A 41 -2.24 4.58 4.72
CA TYR A 41 -3.27 3.74 4.12
C TYR A 41 -4.29 3.40 5.22
N LEU A 42 -5.44 4.08 5.23
CA LEU A 42 -6.42 4.01 6.34
C LEU A 42 -7.59 3.11 5.96
N GLN A 43 -7.79 2.02 6.71
CA GLN A 43 -8.84 1.06 6.40
C GLN A 43 -10.24 1.70 6.43
N ILE A 44 -11.12 1.27 5.54
CA ILE A 44 -12.54 1.60 5.56
C ILE A 44 -13.26 0.74 6.59
N ASN A 45 -13.98 1.38 7.49
CA ASN A 45 -14.86 0.77 8.47
C ASN A 45 -16.21 1.47 8.41
N ARG A 46 -17.20 0.77 7.85
CA ARG A 46 -18.55 1.29 7.61
C ARG A 46 -19.37 1.48 8.89
N ASP A 47 -18.89 0.96 10.02
CA ASP A 47 -19.53 1.16 11.33
C ASP A 47 -19.16 2.51 11.95
N LEU A 48 -18.10 3.17 11.46
CA LEU A 48 -17.71 4.51 11.91
C LEU A 48 -18.45 5.58 11.11
N ASP A 49 -18.89 6.62 11.81
CA ASP A 49 -19.45 7.81 11.18
C ASP A 49 -18.39 8.52 10.32
N ILE A 50 -18.78 8.97 9.12
CA ILE A 50 -17.86 9.63 8.18
C ILE A 50 -17.18 10.87 8.78
N SER A 51 -17.79 11.54 9.77
CA SER A 51 -17.18 12.69 10.44
C SER A 51 -15.94 12.32 11.26
N GLN A 52 -15.80 11.04 11.68
CA GLN A 52 -14.58 10.55 12.31
C GLN A 52 -13.41 10.54 11.33
N TYR A 53 -13.67 10.03 10.11
CA TYR A 53 -12.71 10.07 9.01
C TYR A 53 -12.37 11.51 8.65
N GLN A 54 -13.36 12.37 8.45
CA GLN A 54 -13.15 13.78 8.09
C GLN A 54 -12.26 14.50 9.12
N ARG A 55 -12.54 14.34 10.42
CA ARG A 55 -11.71 14.91 11.48
C ARG A 55 -10.28 14.39 11.47
N PHE A 56 -10.10 13.08 11.28
CA PHE A 56 -8.77 12.49 11.22
C PHE A 56 -7.98 13.00 9.99
N ILE A 57 -8.59 12.97 8.80
CA ILE A 57 -7.95 13.40 7.55
C ILE A 57 -7.64 14.90 7.56
N ALA A 58 -8.52 15.74 8.12
CA ALA A 58 -8.22 17.16 8.31
C ALA A 58 -7.01 17.38 9.22
N ALA A 59 -6.92 16.64 10.33
CA ALA A 59 -5.78 16.73 11.25
C ALA A 59 -4.48 16.22 10.62
N ALA A 60 -4.54 15.15 9.81
CA ALA A 60 -3.40 14.64 9.04
C ALA A 60 -2.95 15.64 7.96
N SER A 61 -3.90 16.20 7.20
CA SER A 61 -3.64 17.19 6.14
C SER A 61 -2.96 18.45 6.68
N ALA A 62 -3.35 18.90 7.89
CA ALA A 62 -2.71 20.03 8.56
C ALA A 62 -1.22 19.78 8.91
N GLN A 63 -0.78 18.52 8.89
CA GLN A 63 0.61 18.09 9.11
C GLN A 63 1.28 17.59 7.82
N HIS A 64 0.68 17.84 6.66
CA HIS A 64 1.16 17.37 5.36
C HIS A 64 1.25 15.84 5.24
N ILE A 65 0.37 15.13 5.95
CA ILE A 65 0.22 13.67 5.85
C ILE A 65 -0.97 13.39 4.94
N THR A 66 -0.74 12.70 3.84
CA THR A 66 -1.80 12.24 2.95
C THR A 66 -2.44 10.97 3.50
N VAL A 67 -3.71 10.75 3.17
CA VAL A 67 -4.46 9.56 3.59
C VAL A 67 -5.08 8.93 2.34
N GLU A 68 -4.80 7.66 2.08
CA GLU A 68 -5.45 6.89 1.03
C GLU A 68 -6.47 5.93 1.66
N ALA A 69 -7.61 5.77 1.00
CA ALA A 69 -8.67 4.88 1.45
C ALA A 69 -8.24 3.43 1.21
N LEU A 70 -8.04 2.68 2.29
CA LEU A 70 -7.58 1.30 2.26
C LEU A 70 -8.75 0.32 2.46
N ASP A 71 -8.81 -0.73 1.67
CA ASP A 71 -9.62 -1.91 1.95
C ASP A 71 -9.10 -3.09 1.12
N GLY A 72 -9.61 -4.29 1.33
CA GLY A 72 -9.07 -5.44 0.65
C GLY A 72 -9.68 -6.77 1.03
N ALA A 73 -9.71 -7.69 0.08
CA ALA A 73 -9.94 -9.11 0.35
C ALA A 73 -9.52 -9.97 -0.85
N PRO A 74 -8.97 -11.18 -0.63
CA PRO A 74 -8.63 -12.13 -1.70
C PRO A 74 -9.81 -12.39 -2.65
N SER A 75 -11.01 -12.51 -2.09
CA SER A 75 -12.23 -12.82 -2.85
C SER A 75 -12.61 -11.74 -3.87
N TRP A 76 -12.17 -10.49 -3.70
CA TRP A 76 -12.53 -9.39 -4.61
C TRP A 76 -11.83 -9.48 -5.97
N ALA A 77 -10.85 -10.35 -6.11
CA ALA A 77 -10.34 -10.76 -7.42
C ALA A 77 -11.41 -11.50 -8.25
N LEU A 78 -12.44 -12.09 -7.64
CA LEU A 78 -13.41 -12.94 -8.32
C LEU A 78 -14.67 -12.18 -8.73
N ASP A 79 -15.18 -12.45 -9.94
CA ASP A 79 -16.38 -11.85 -10.52
C ASP A 79 -17.59 -11.98 -9.59
N GLN A 80 -17.76 -13.15 -8.97
CA GLN A 80 -18.88 -13.42 -8.06
C GLN A 80 -18.89 -12.50 -6.83
N TYR A 81 -17.75 -11.97 -6.41
CA TYR A 81 -17.62 -11.07 -5.25
C TYR A 81 -17.31 -9.63 -5.64
N ARG A 82 -17.24 -9.31 -6.94
CA ARG A 82 -16.92 -7.94 -7.42
C ARG A 82 -17.92 -6.89 -6.93
N HIS A 83 -19.15 -7.29 -6.61
CA HIS A 83 -20.14 -6.40 -5.99
C HIS A 83 -19.65 -5.81 -4.65
N LYS A 84 -18.84 -6.55 -3.87
CA LYS A 84 -18.26 -6.04 -2.61
C LYS A 84 -17.24 -4.93 -2.86
N LEU A 85 -16.38 -5.13 -3.86
CA LEU A 85 -15.45 -4.10 -4.33
C LEU A 85 -16.22 -2.87 -4.81
N GLN A 86 -17.27 -3.07 -5.61
CA GLN A 86 -18.13 -1.99 -6.08
C GLN A 86 -18.76 -1.20 -4.91
N ASP A 87 -19.27 -1.90 -3.88
CA ASP A 87 -19.83 -1.24 -2.69
C ASP A 87 -18.77 -0.40 -1.96
N THR A 88 -17.53 -0.88 -1.87
CA THR A 88 -16.42 -0.12 -1.25
C THR A 88 -16.06 1.11 -2.08
N LEU A 89 -15.95 0.98 -3.40
CA LEU A 89 -15.70 2.10 -4.31
C LEU A 89 -16.84 3.13 -4.30
N GLN A 90 -18.08 2.68 -4.13
CA GLN A 90 -19.25 3.55 -3.96
C GLN A 90 -19.19 4.29 -2.62
N TRP A 91 -18.79 3.63 -1.54
CA TRP A 91 -18.58 4.28 -0.25
C TRP A 91 -17.52 5.39 -0.35
N ILE A 92 -16.38 5.12 -1.00
CA ILE A 92 -15.32 6.12 -1.23
C ILE A 92 -15.88 7.30 -2.04
N THR A 93 -16.63 7.03 -3.11
CA THR A 93 -17.28 8.06 -3.93
C THR A 93 -18.19 8.95 -3.10
N SER A 94 -19.06 8.37 -2.27
CA SER A 94 -19.96 9.12 -1.40
C SER A 94 -19.21 9.92 -0.33
N TYR A 95 -18.14 9.35 0.23
CA TYR A 95 -17.28 10.06 1.17
C TYR A 95 -16.65 11.30 0.54
N GLN A 96 -16.03 11.17 -0.64
CA GLN A 96 -15.41 12.28 -1.35
C GLN A 96 -16.41 13.41 -1.63
N GLN A 97 -17.64 13.08 -2.01
CA GLN A 97 -18.71 14.07 -2.28
C GLN A 97 -19.20 14.79 -1.02
N ALA A 98 -19.11 14.14 0.14
CA ALA A 98 -19.58 14.68 1.42
C ALA A 98 -18.50 15.43 2.22
N SER A 99 -17.22 15.32 1.81
CA SER A 99 -16.07 15.87 2.52
C SER A 99 -15.55 17.14 1.86
N SER A 100 -15.04 18.08 2.67
CA SER A 100 -14.33 19.25 2.15
C SER A 100 -12.93 18.86 1.63
N ALA A 101 -12.28 19.74 0.87
CA ALA A 101 -10.99 19.44 0.22
C ALA A 101 -9.88 18.99 1.19
N THR A 102 -9.88 19.47 2.44
CA THR A 102 -8.90 19.07 3.47
C THR A 102 -9.31 17.82 4.26
N GLU A 103 -10.51 17.32 4.03
CA GLU A 103 -11.08 16.13 4.68
C GLU A 103 -11.20 14.95 3.70
N GLN A 104 -10.79 15.14 2.45
CA GLN A 104 -10.88 14.12 1.41
C GLN A 104 -9.69 13.16 1.45
N PHE A 105 -9.92 11.90 1.10
CA PHE A 105 -8.83 11.00 0.78
C PHE A 105 -8.06 11.54 -0.42
N SER A 106 -6.76 11.28 -0.40
CA SER A 106 -5.83 11.60 -1.49
C SER A 106 -5.74 10.51 -2.56
N GLY A 107 -6.15 9.28 -2.21
CA GLY A 107 -5.99 8.10 -3.06
C GLY A 107 -6.91 6.95 -2.67
N ILE A 108 -6.95 5.94 -3.52
CA ILE A 108 -7.61 4.65 -3.31
C ILE A 108 -6.51 3.58 -3.31
N HIS A 109 -6.38 2.87 -2.19
CA HIS A 109 -5.43 1.79 -1.99
C HIS A 109 -6.19 0.47 -1.78
N ILE A 110 -6.22 -0.44 -2.75
CA ILE A 110 -7.01 -1.67 -2.62
C ILE A 110 -6.09 -2.89 -2.65
N ASP A 111 -6.02 -3.57 -1.51
CA ASP A 111 -5.18 -4.74 -1.28
C ASP A 111 -5.95 -6.03 -1.61
N ILE A 112 -5.68 -6.61 -2.78
CA ILE A 112 -6.31 -7.86 -3.23
C ILE A 112 -5.22 -8.90 -3.40
N GLU A 113 -5.24 -9.90 -2.52
CA GLU A 113 -4.27 -11.00 -2.47
C GLU A 113 -4.90 -12.33 -2.93
N PRO A 114 -5.16 -12.54 -4.23
CA PRO A 114 -5.91 -13.71 -4.72
C PRO A 114 -5.17 -15.03 -4.52
N TYR A 115 -3.86 -14.99 -4.29
CA TYR A 115 -3.05 -16.18 -4.00
C TYR A 115 -3.37 -16.82 -2.65
N LEU A 116 -4.12 -16.13 -1.78
CA LEU A 116 -4.68 -16.71 -0.56
C LEU A 116 -5.98 -17.51 -0.82
N LEU A 117 -6.51 -17.50 -2.05
CA LEU A 117 -7.69 -18.28 -2.40
C LEU A 117 -7.35 -19.79 -2.49
N PRO A 118 -8.20 -20.68 -1.95
CA PRO A 118 -7.94 -22.13 -1.98
C PRO A 118 -7.76 -22.72 -3.39
N ASN A 119 -8.42 -22.13 -4.39
CA ASN A 119 -8.37 -22.54 -5.80
C ASN A 119 -7.34 -21.77 -6.63
N TRP A 120 -6.49 -20.92 -6.03
CA TRP A 120 -5.46 -20.15 -6.74
C TRP A 120 -4.63 -21.02 -7.69
N THR A 121 -4.06 -22.12 -7.17
CA THR A 121 -3.19 -23.00 -7.94
C THR A 121 -3.91 -23.71 -9.09
N THR A 122 -5.17 -24.11 -8.89
CA THR A 122 -5.93 -24.88 -9.89
C THR A 122 -6.60 -24.01 -10.94
N GLU A 123 -6.86 -22.74 -10.63
CA GLU A 123 -7.60 -21.81 -11.49
C GLU A 123 -6.84 -20.50 -11.77
N GLN A 124 -5.51 -20.50 -11.62
CA GLN A 124 -4.67 -19.30 -11.62
C GLN A 124 -4.95 -18.34 -12.78
N ALA A 125 -4.91 -18.82 -14.02
CA ALA A 125 -5.15 -17.98 -15.21
C ALA A 125 -6.56 -17.36 -15.21
N THR A 126 -7.56 -18.11 -14.74
CA THR A 126 -8.95 -17.63 -14.64
C THR A 126 -9.10 -16.59 -13.54
N ILE A 127 -8.45 -16.78 -12.40
CA ILE A 127 -8.46 -15.82 -11.29
C ILE A 127 -7.71 -14.55 -11.68
N ILE A 128 -6.56 -14.65 -12.36
CA ILE A 128 -5.81 -13.49 -12.88
C ILE A 128 -6.70 -12.67 -13.83
N ALA A 129 -7.40 -13.31 -14.78
CA ALA A 129 -8.29 -12.61 -15.71
C ALA A 129 -9.45 -11.89 -15.00
N GLN A 130 -9.95 -12.44 -13.88
CA GLN A 130 -10.97 -11.79 -13.05
C GLN A 130 -10.37 -10.63 -12.25
N TRP A 131 -9.18 -10.83 -11.67
CA TRP A 131 -8.46 -9.82 -10.91
C TRP A 131 -8.12 -8.59 -11.75
N GLN A 132 -7.67 -8.78 -13.00
CA GLN A 132 -7.42 -7.68 -13.93
C GLN A 132 -8.67 -6.81 -14.16
N ARG A 133 -9.88 -7.41 -14.21
CA ARG A 133 -11.13 -6.66 -14.33
C ARG A 133 -11.48 -5.89 -13.04
N SER A 134 -11.15 -6.43 -11.87
CA SER A 134 -11.28 -5.72 -10.60
C SER A 134 -10.32 -4.53 -10.53
N VAL A 135 -9.07 -4.69 -10.98
CA VAL A 135 -8.07 -3.60 -11.08
C VAL A 135 -8.57 -2.48 -11.99
N GLN A 136 -9.09 -2.80 -13.17
CA GLN A 136 -9.66 -1.82 -14.09
C GLN A 136 -10.83 -1.03 -13.46
N MET A 137 -11.66 -1.69 -12.65
CA MET A 137 -12.75 -1.03 -11.92
C MET A 137 -12.22 -0.03 -10.88
N ILE A 138 -11.15 -0.40 -10.15
CA ILE A 138 -10.49 0.46 -9.17
C ILE A 138 -9.90 1.70 -9.85
N THR A 139 -9.05 1.50 -10.87
CA THR A 139 -8.32 2.58 -11.53
C THR A 139 -9.25 3.53 -12.30
N THR A 140 -10.31 3.01 -12.93
CA THR A 140 -11.35 3.83 -13.57
C THR A 140 -12.08 4.69 -12.54
N THR A 141 -12.39 4.14 -11.37
CA THR A 141 -13.07 4.88 -10.30
C THR A 141 -12.17 5.96 -9.72
N ALA A 142 -10.91 5.64 -9.43
CA ALA A 142 -9.92 6.60 -8.95
C ALA A 142 -9.75 7.77 -9.95
N GLN A 143 -9.62 7.46 -11.24
CA GLN A 143 -9.54 8.47 -12.30
C GLN A 143 -10.77 9.38 -12.33
N ALA A 144 -11.98 8.81 -12.21
CA ALA A 144 -13.23 9.58 -12.20
C ALA A 144 -13.37 10.50 -10.96
N LEU A 145 -12.72 10.15 -9.85
CA LEU A 145 -12.68 10.93 -8.62
C LEU A 145 -11.48 11.88 -8.52
N HIS A 146 -10.58 11.87 -9.51
CA HIS A 146 -9.30 12.57 -9.48
C HIS A 146 -8.43 12.18 -8.27
N LEU A 147 -8.43 10.89 -7.92
CA LEU A 147 -7.63 10.28 -6.86
C LEU A 147 -6.48 9.46 -7.45
N SER A 148 -5.38 9.31 -6.70
CA SER A 148 -4.37 8.30 -7.01
C SER A 148 -4.97 6.90 -6.86
N ALA A 149 -4.56 5.98 -7.73
CA ALA A 149 -4.80 4.55 -7.54
C ALA A 149 -3.51 3.85 -7.12
N SER A 150 -3.55 3.12 -6.02
CA SER A 150 -2.45 2.31 -5.52
C SER A 150 -2.92 0.93 -5.05
N ALA A 151 -1.98 -0.01 -4.91
CA ALA A 151 -2.24 -1.35 -4.42
C ALA A 151 -0.96 -2.02 -3.91
N ASP A 152 -1.12 -3.09 -3.16
CA ASP A 152 -0.05 -3.98 -2.72
C ASP A 152 0.12 -5.14 -3.72
N ILE A 153 1.37 -5.53 -3.96
CA ILE A 153 1.72 -6.67 -4.83
C ILE A 153 2.80 -7.53 -4.15
N PRO A 154 2.73 -8.87 -4.27
CA PRO A 154 3.79 -9.73 -3.75
C PRO A 154 5.06 -9.59 -4.59
N PHE A 155 6.21 -9.74 -3.95
CA PHE A 155 7.54 -9.59 -4.59
C PHE A 155 7.80 -10.57 -5.75
N TRP A 156 7.04 -11.66 -5.82
CA TRP A 156 7.19 -12.71 -6.85
C TRP A 156 6.18 -12.57 -8.00
N LEU A 157 5.34 -11.51 -8.00
CA LEU A 157 4.27 -11.35 -9.00
C LEU A 157 4.79 -11.32 -10.45
N TYR A 158 6.02 -10.85 -10.65
CA TYR A 158 6.70 -10.82 -11.95
C TYR A 158 6.97 -12.19 -12.57
N THR A 159 6.88 -13.26 -11.78
CA THR A 159 7.04 -14.63 -12.27
C THR A 159 5.80 -15.19 -12.96
N LEU A 160 4.67 -14.48 -12.84
CA LEU A 160 3.42 -14.84 -13.50
C LEU A 160 3.22 -13.96 -14.72
N ASN A 161 2.52 -14.49 -15.72
CA ASN A 161 2.15 -13.76 -16.93
C ASN A 161 0.67 -13.39 -16.90
N THR A 162 0.32 -12.39 -17.71
CA THR A 162 -1.09 -12.13 -18.05
C THR A 162 -1.68 -13.32 -18.82
N PRO A 163 -3.01 -13.52 -18.81
CA PRO A 163 -3.64 -14.65 -19.48
C PRO A 163 -3.43 -14.69 -21.01
N ASP A 164 -3.16 -13.53 -21.61
CA ASP A 164 -2.81 -13.39 -23.03
C ASP A 164 -1.30 -13.53 -23.31
N ASP A 165 -0.47 -13.71 -22.26
CA ASP A 165 0.98 -13.92 -22.33
C ASP A 165 1.76 -12.74 -22.96
N HIS A 166 1.22 -11.52 -22.90
CA HIS A 166 1.84 -10.32 -23.48
C HIS A 166 2.81 -9.61 -22.53
N SER A 167 2.68 -9.79 -21.22
CA SER A 167 3.57 -9.20 -20.21
C SER A 167 3.59 -10.05 -18.94
N THR A 168 4.55 -9.77 -18.05
CA THR A 168 4.43 -10.22 -16.67
C THR A 168 3.20 -9.57 -16.03
N LEU A 169 2.64 -10.23 -15.02
CA LEU A 169 1.49 -9.72 -14.30
C LEU A 169 1.86 -8.47 -13.48
N SER A 170 3.07 -8.41 -12.93
CA SER A 170 3.57 -7.21 -12.26
C SER A 170 3.70 -6.02 -13.20
N GLN A 171 4.27 -6.20 -14.40
CA GLN A 171 4.37 -5.13 -15.40
C GLN A 171 2.98 -4.62 -15.78
N TRP A 172 2.02 -5.52 -16.00
CA TRP A 172 0.64 -5.12 -16.27
C TRP A 172 0.04 -4.29 -15.14
N MET A 173 0.25 -4.71 -13.88
CA MET A 173 -0.23 -3.94 -12.70
C MET A 173 0.43 -2.56 -12.62
N ILE A 174 1.74 -2.49 -12.85
CA ILE A 174 2.51 -1.23 -12.86
C ILE A 174 1.93 -0.24 -13.87
N ASP A 175 1.53 -0.72 -15.06
CA ASP A 175 0.92 0.13 -16.08
C ASP A 175 -0.47 0.65 -15.67
N GLN A 176 -1.22 -0.09 -14.84
CA GLN A 176 -2.56 0.30 -14.42
C GLN A 176 -2.58 1.33 -13.28
N TYR A 177 -1.70 1.19 -12.30
CA TYR A 177 -1.72 2.00 -11.07
C TYR A 177 -0.81 3.24 -11.16
N ASP A 178 -1.07 4.25 -10.33
CA ASP A 178 -0.18 5.41 -10.19
C ASP A 178 1.07 5.08 -9.35
N SER A 179 0.87 4.23 -8.35
CA SER A 179 1.93 3.65 -7.53
C SER A 179 1.57 2.25 -7.06
N LEU A 180 2.59 1.47 -6.71
CA LEU A 180 2.42 0.16 -6.10
C LEU A 180 3.34 -0.01 -4.90
N THR A 181 2.94 -0.82 -3.93
CA THR A 181 3.83 -1.26 -2.85
C THR A 181 4.20 -2.72 -3.10
N VAL A 182 5.49 -3.00 -3.33
CA VAL A 182 5.98 -4.38 -3.34
C VAL A 182 6.13 -4.87 -1.90
N MET A 183 5.40 -5.93 -1.53
CA MET A 183 5.49 -6.56 -0.21
C MET A 183 6.78 -7.38 -0.10
N ALA A 184 7.90 -6.68 0.10
CA ALA A 184 9.25 -7.22 0.14
C ALA A 184 9.64 -7.72 1.55
N TYR A 185 8.76 -8.49 2.17
CA TYR A 185 8.87 -8.87 3.58
C TYR A 185 10.09 -9.75 3.85
N ARG A 186 11.15 -9.12 4.34
CA ARG A 186 12.39 -9.69 4.84
C ARG A 186 12.88 -8.90 6.04
N ASP A 187 13.71 -9.50 6.90
CA ASP A 187 14.21 -8.88 8.13
C ASP A 187 15.65 -8.31 8.02
N SER A 188 16.17 -8.11 6.80
CA SER A 188 17.45 -7.43 6.57
C SER A 188 17.43 -6.57 5.32
N GLY A 189 18.15 -5.45 5.32
CA GLY A 189 18.11 -4.49 4.20
C GLY A 189 18.52 -5.10 2.86
N ALA A 190 19.58 -5.91 2.86
CA ALA A 190 20.02 -6.62 1.66
C ALA A 190 18.96 -7.58 1.11
N ALA A 191 18.29 -8.36 1.99
CA ALA A 191 17.28 -9.32 1.57
C ALA A 191 16.00 -8.64 1.10
N ILE A 192 15.61 -7.51 1.72
CA ILE A 192 14.47 -6.70 1.26
C ILE A 192 14.75 -6.19 -0.16
N TYR A 193 15.93 -5.60 -0.38
CA TYR A 193 16.30 -5.11 -1.71
C TYR A 193 16.35 -6.24 -2.75
N ASP A 194 16.93 -7.39 -2.38
CA ASP A 194 17.09 -8.54 -3.28
C ASP A 194 15.77 -9.01 -3.89
N VAL A 195 14.70 -9.04 -3.09
CA VAL A 195 13.36 -9.43 -3.57
C VAL A 195 12.60 -8.29 -4.26
N ALA A 196 12.90 -7.02 -3.94
CA ALA A 196 12.22 -5.87 -4.53
C ALA A 196 12.78 -5.43 -5.89
N GLN A 197 14.08 -5.67 -6.15
CA GLN A 197 14.80 -5.07 -7.28
C GLN A 197 14.20 -5.36 -8.66
N ALA A 198 13.58 -6.53 -8.85
CA ALA A 198 12.98 -6.90 -10.13
C ALA A 198 11.81 -5.96 -10.48
N GLN A 199 10.89 -5.74 -9.54
CA GLN A 199 9.73 -4.89 -9.76
C GLN A 199 10.08 -3.40 -9.72
N LEU A 200 11.08 -2.99 -8.93
CA LEU A 200 11.66 -1.65 -9.04
C LEU A 200 12.22 -1.39 -10.44
N SER A 201 12.89 -2.38 -11.03
CA SER A 201 13.38 -2.28 -12.40
C SER A 201 12.22 -2.19 -13.40
N GLU A 202 11.17 -3.00 -13.27
CA GLU A 202 9.97 -2.87 -14.13
C GLU A 202 9.32 -1.47 -14.00
N ALA A 203 9.23 -0.94 -12.77
CA ALA A 203 8.67 0.37 -12.49
C ALA A 203 9.54 1.52 -13.04
N ASP A 204 10.87 1.37 -13.06
CA ASP A 204 11.77 2.33 -13.73
C ASP A 204 11.45 2.46 -15.22
N HIS A 205 11.24 1.34 -15.90
CA HIS A 205 10.92 1.34 -17.34
C HIS A 205 9.56 1.98 -17.60
N ALA A 206 8.59 1.77 -16.71
CA ALA A 206 7.25 2.37 -16.81
C ALA A 206 7.19 3.84 -16.34
N GLY A 207 8.21 4.33 -15.63
CA GLY A 207 8.20 5.65 -15.00
C GLY A 207 7.14 5.78 -13.91
N LYS A 208 6.91 4.69 -13.17
CA LYS A 208 5.87 4.58 -12.13
C LYS A 208 6.49 4.53 -10.75
N ASN A 209 5.79 5.07 -9.76
CA ASN A 209 6.27 5.10 -8.39
C ASN A 209 6.10 3.72 -7.72
N MET A 210 7.11 3.28 -7.00
CA MET A 210 7.08 2.03 -6.24
C MET A 210 7.57 2.21 -4.82
N TYR A 211 6.80 1.68 -3.88
CA TYR A 211 7.12 1.62 -2.46
C TYR A 211 7.59 0.22 -2.10
N ILE A 212 8.46 0.11 -1.10
CA ILE A 212 8.90 -1.18 -0.55
C ILE A 212 8.20 -1.40 0.79
N GLY A 213 7.40 -2.46 0.87
CA GLY A 213 6.72 -2.91 2.09
C GLY A 213 7.64 -3.67 3.03
N VAL A 214 7.58 -3.36 4.32
CA VAL A 214 8.35 -4.02 5.39
C VAL A 214 7.41 -4.50 6.49
N GLU A 215 7.51 -5.77 6.87
CA GLU A 215 6.66 -6.40 7.89
C GLU A 215 7.23 -6.22 9.31
N THR A 216 6.35 -5.88 10.25
CA THR A 216 6.66 -5.66 11.68
C THR A 216 5.83 -6.53 12.62
N ASN A 217 4.81 -7.20 12.10
CA ASN A 217 3.95 -8.12 12.82
C ASN A 217 4.50 -9.56 12.78
N PRO A 218 4.15 -10.42 13.74
CA PRO A 218 4.58 -11.82 13.73
C PRO A 218 4.08 -12.53 12.47
N SER A 219 4.94 -13.33 11.83
CA SER A 219 4.59 -14.13 10.65
C SER A 219 4.84 -15.61 10.90
N ALA A 220 3.95 -16.46 10.40
CA ALA A 220 4.11 -17.91 10.41
C ALA A 220 4.95 -18.44 9.24
N GLU A 221 5.38 -17.56 8.31
CA GLU A 221 6.09 -17.92 7.08
C GLU A 221 7.60 -18.04 7.27
N GLY A 222 8.11 -17.64 8.43
CA GLY A 222 9.50 -17.86 8.85
C GLY A 222 10.12 -16.68 9.59
N ASP A 223 11.18 -16.95 10.35
CA ASP A 223 11.85 -15.96 11.21
C ASP A 223 12.58 -14.82 10.48
N HIS A 224 12.66 -14.92 9.15
CA HIS A 224 13.37 -14.00 8.25
C HIS A 224 12.42 -13.04 7.51
N ILE A 225 11.11 -13.09 7.79
CA ILE A 225 10.07 -12.34 7.05
C ILE A 225 9.78 -10.98 7.68
N SER A 226 9.93 -10.87 9.00
CA SER A 226 9.45 -9.73 9.78
C SER A 226 10.47 -9.22 10.80
N PHE A 227 10.38 -7.93 11.12
CA PHE A 227 11.12 -7.30 12.21
C PHE A 227 10.52 -7.53 13.59
N TYR A 228 9.45 -8.32 13.71
CA TYR A 228 8.86 -8.67 14.99
C TYR A 228 9.92 -9.23 15.96
N GLY A 229 10.09 -8.57 17.11
CA GLY A 229 11.07 -8.95 18.14
C GLY A 229 12.54 -8.68 17.80
N LYS A 230 12.85 -8.00 16.68
CA LYS A 230 14.24 -7.66 16.29
C LYS A 230 14.73 -6.35 16.89
N GLY A 231 13.82 -5.49 17.37
CA GLY A 231 14.13 -4.21 18.02
C GLY A 231 14.38 -3.04 17.05
N ALA A 232 14.37 -1.82 17.59
CA ALA A 232 14.45 -0.59 16.79
C ALA A 232 15.77 -0.42 16.01
N ASP A 233 16.92 -0.83 16.59
CA ASP A 233 18.23 -0.67 15.97
C ASP A 233 18.39 -1.55 14.71
N ALA A 234 17.91 -2.79 14.78
CA ALA A 234 17.94 -3.72 13.66
C ALA A 234 17.06 -3.21 12.50
N LEU A 235 15.84 -2.75 12.82
CA LEU A 235 14.94 -2.15 11.85
C LEU A 235 15.56 -0.91 11.20
N THR A 236 16.09 0.03 12.01
CA THR A 236 16.71 1.27 11.51
C THR A 236 17.89 0.97 10.57
N THR A 237 18.74 0.02 10.94
CA THR A 237 19.87 -0.42 10.12
C THR A 237 19.40 -0.97 8.78
N ALA A 238 18.41 -1.87 8.79
CA ALA A 238 17.86 -2.45 7.58
C ALA A 238 17.20 -1.41 6.68
N LEU A 239 16.41 -0.48 7.25
CA LEU A 239 15.76 0.60 6.51
C LEU A 239 16.78 1.53 5.83
N SER A 240 17.86 1.90 6.53
CA SER A 240 18.94 2.69 5.94
C SER A 240 19.61 1.97 4.77
N GLN A 241 19.87 0.66 4.93
CA GLN A 241 20.51 -0.15 3.91
C GLN A 241 19.63 -0.28 2.66
N VAL A 242 18.37 -0.73 2.81
CA VAL A 242 17.46 -0.89 1.66
C VAL A 242 17.19 0.44 0.96
N THR A 243 17.02 1.54 1.72
CA THR A 243 16.82 2.88 1.14
C THR A 243 18.00 3.29 0.28
N THR A 244 19.23 3.04 0.74
CA THR A 244 20.45 3.35 -0.02
C THR A 244 20.52 2.53 -1.32
N GLN A 245 20.21 1.23 -1.26
CA GLN A 245 20.25 0.35 -2.43
C GLN A 245 19.14 0.71 -3.43
N ALA A 246 17.91 0.91 -2.95
CA ALA A 246 16.74 1.21 -3.77
C ALA A 246 16.78 2.61 -4.39
N SER A 247 17.49 3.58 -3.79
CA SER A 247 17.65 4.94 -4.36
C SER A 247 18.41 4.98 -5.70
N THR A 248 18.94 3.84 -6.15
CA THR A 248 19.47 3.71 -7.52
C THR A 248 18.38 3.62 -8.59
N HIS A 249 17.15 3.27 -8.18
CA HIS A 249 15.97 3.20 -9.03
C HIS A 249 15.22 4.54 -9.03
N SER A 250 14.92 5.04 -10.22
CA SER A 250 14.13 6.28 -10.41
C SER A 250 12.67 6.15 -9.94
N SER A 251 12.15 4.92 -9.93
CA SER A 251 10.82 4.54 -9.48
C SER A 251 10.69 4.46 -7.96
N PHE A 252 11.80 4.36 -7.21
CA PHE A 252 11.74 4.18 -5.76
C PHE A 252 11.16 5.44 -5.08
N ALA A 253 9.92 5.31 -4.63
CA ALA A 253 9.16 6.38 -3.99
C ALA A 253 9.33 6.38 -2.47
N GLY A 254 9.58 5.21 -1.87
CA GLY A 254 9.91 5.11 -0.44
C GLY A 254 9.53 3.80 0.23
N ILE A 255 9.39 3.84 1.55
CA ILE A 255 9.13 2.66 2.39
C ILE A 255 7.70 2.70 2.93
N ALA A 256 7.00 1.57 2.90
CA ALA A 256 5.74 1.38 3.61
C ALA A 256 5.94 0.37 4.76
N MET A 257 5.60 0.77 5.98
CA MET A 257 5.75 -0.07 7.18
C MET A 257 4.43 -0.74 7.53
N HIS A 258 4.37 -2.07 7.44
CA HIS A 258 3.23 -2.90 7.83
C HIS A 258 3.39 -3.31 9.29
N ASP A 259 2.64 -2.75 10.24
CA ASP A 259 1.66 -1.66 10.16
C ASP A 259 1.89 -0.65 11.30
N TYR A 260 1.04 0.36 11.46
CA TYR A 260 1.17 1.34 12.55
C TYR A 260 1.30 0.68 13.93
N VAL A 261 0.49 -0.36 14.20
CA VAL A 261 0.44 -1.02 15.51
C VAL A 261 1.69 -1.88 15.73
N GLY A 262 2.08 -2.69 14.75
CA GLY A 262 3.28 -3.54 14.81
C GLY A 262 4.55 -2.70 14.94
N TRP A 263 4.67 -1.66 14.13
CA TRP A 263 5.83 -0.78 14.14
C TRP A 263 5.95 0.00 15.45
N GLY A 264 4.83 0.48 16.00
CA GLY A 264 4.79 1.11 17.32
C GLY A 264 5.33 0.20 18.43
N LYS A 265 5.07 -1.11 18.37
CA LYS A 265 5.61 -2.08 19.33
C LYS A 265 7.11 -2.28 19.19
N ILE A 266 7.64 -2.27 17.96
CA ILE A 266 9.10 -2.40 17.74
C ILE A 266 9.85 -1.24 18.39
N LEU A 267 9.32 -0.02 18.33
CA LEU A 267 10.01 1.17 18.86
C LEU A 267 9.95 1.30 20.39
N GLN A 268 9.16 0.47 21.07
CA GLN A 268 9.09 0.43 22.54
C GLN A 268 10.13 -0.52 23.16
N HIS A 269 10.87 -1.25 22.33
CA HIS A 269 11.83 -2.28 22.72
C HIS A 269 13.21 -2.04 22.11
#